data_AF-A0A382ZG26-F1
#
_entry.id   AF-A0A382ZG26-F1
#
_cell.length_a   1.000
_cell.length_b   1.000
_cell.length_c   1.000
_cell.angle_alpha   90.00
_cell.angle_beta   90.00
_cell.angle_gamma   90.00
#
_symmetry.space_group_name_H-M   'P 1'
#
loop_
_entity.id
_entity.type
_entity.pdbx_description
1 polymer ?
#
loop_
_entity_poly.entity_id
_entity_poly.type
_entity_poly.pdbx_seq_one_letter_code
_entity_poly.pdbx_strand_id
1 'polypeptide(L)'
;MKQILIPFLCLSFGLIFVFGKDFESASTVDKTREQISKLPKDDIWWTVYGEDMGWNFKNLHRMFPTANIYREGQVRPLDYNLSDAISEYKVDTP
;
A
#
# COMPACT_ATOMS: atom_id res chain seq x y z
N MET A 1 -5.17 -1.30 -66.01
CA MET A 1 -5.01 -2.56 -65.25
C MET A 1 -4.64 -2.20 -63.82
N LYS A 2 -5.47 -2.59 -62.86
CA LYS A 2 -5.30 -2.32 -61.43
C LYS A 2 -4.14 -3.17 -60.90
N GLN A 3 -3.17 -2.57 -60.22
CA GLN A 3 -2.41 -3.26 -59.18
C GLN A 3 -2.36 -2.37 -57.95
N ILE A 4 -3.06 -2.83 -56.92
CA ILE A 4 -3.16 -2.26 -55.58
C ILE A 4 -1.83 -2.57 -54.89
N LEU A 5 -1.02 -1.54 -54.60
CA LEU A 5 0.14 -1.70 -53.75
C LEU A 5 -0.34 -1.68 -52.29
N ILE A 6 -0.37 -2.85 -51.66
CA ILE A 6 -0.74 -3.06 -50.26
C ILE A 6 0.33 -2.43 -49.36
N PRO A 7 -0.02 -1.65 -48.31
CA PRO A 7 0.96 -1.14 -47.37
C PRO A 7 1.44 -2.29 -46.49
N PHE A 8 2.72 -2.65 -46.58
CA PHE A 8 3.35 -3.58 -45.66
C PHE A 8 3.64 -2.85 -44.34
N LEU A 9 2.61 -2.66 -43.53
CA LEU A 9 2.75 -2.20 -42.16
C LEU A 9 3.32 -3.39 -41.36
N CYS A 10 4.65 -3.52 -41.35
CA CYS A 10 5.35 -4.43 -40.46
C CYS A 10 5.02 -4.03 -39.03
N LEU A 11 4.06 -4.75 -38.43
CA LEU A 11 3.76 -4.72 -37.02
C LEU A 11 4.94 -5.37 -36.29
N SER A 12 6.06 -4.67 -36.16
CA SER A 12 7.16 -5.08 -35.28
C SER A 12 6.79 -4.75 -33.84
N PHE A 13 5.70 -5.35 -33.34
CA PHE A 13 5.47 -5.47 -31.92
C PHE A 13 6.39 -6.59 -31.44
N GLY A 14 7.64 -6.23 -31.16
CA GLY A 14 8.51 -7.11 -30.39
C GLY A 14 7.80 -7.42 -29.08
N LEU A 15 7.55 -8.70 -28.81
CA LEU A 15 7.09 -9.15 -27.50
C LEU A 15 8.14 -8.74 -26.47
N ILE A 16 7.92 -7.61 -25.80
CA ILE A 16 8.67 -7.26 -24.61
C ILE A 16 8.15 -8.20 -23.52
N PHE A 17 8.83 -9.33 -23.33
CA PHE A 17 8.64 -10.15 -22.16
C PHE A 17 9.19 -9.38 -20.97
N VAL A 18 8.34 -8.59 -20.32
CA VAL A 18 8.62 -8.07 -18.99
C VAL A 18 8.50 -9.25 -18.03
N PHE A 19 9.58 -10.00 -17.86
CA PHE A 19 9.70 -10.89 -16.72
C PHE A 19 9.82 -10.00 -15.49
N GLY A 20 8.71 -9.82 -14.78
CA GLY A 20 8.74 -9.27 -13.43
C GLY A 20 9.67 -10.13 -12.58
N LYS A 21 10.40 -9.49 -11.65
CA LYS A 21 11.19 -10.22 -10.66
C LYS A 21 10.28 -11.24 -9.95
N ASP A 22 10.78 -12.44 -9.71
CA ASP A 22 10.03 -13.46 -8.96
C ASP A 22 9.52 -12.87 -7.65
N PHE A 23 8.30 -13.27 -7.27
CA PHE A 23 7.71 -12.82 -6.03
C PHE A 23 8.61 -13.21 -4.85
N GLU A 24 9.07 -12.21 -4.11
CA GLU A 24 9.83 -12.39 -2.88
C GLU A 24 8.96 -11.96 -1.70
N SER A 25 8.68 -12.87 -0.78
CA SER A 25 7.94 -12.56 0.44
C SER A 25 8.79 -11.68 1.36
N ALA A 26 8.19 -10.60 1.89
CA ALA A 26 8.85 -9.71 2.86
C ALA A 26 9.13 -10.36 4.23
N SER A 27 8.63 -11.58 4.48
CA SER A 27 8.87 -12.32 5.74
C SER A 27 8.76 -13.83 5.53
N THR A 28 9.50 -14.60 6.32
CA THR A 28 9.36 -16.06 6.39
C THR A 28 8.15 -16.45 7.23
N VAL A 29 7.71 -17.71 7.10
CA VAL A 29 6.59 -18.25 7.91
C VAL A 29 6.95 -18.24 9.40
N ASP A 30 8.16 -18.67 9.75
CA ASP A 30 8.59 -18.78 11.15
C ASP A 30 8.68 -17.41 11.83
N LYS A 31 9.25 -16.41 11.15
CA LYS A 31 9.28 -15.03 11.65
C LYS A 31 7.87 -14.48 11.86
N THR A 32 6.94 -14.79 10.95
CA THR A 32 5.55 -14.35 11.06
C THR A 32 4.85 -15.00 12.25
N ARG A 33 5.06 -16.31 12.48
CA ARG A 33 4.51 -17.01 13.64
C ARG A 33 5.07 -16.48 14.96
N GLU A 34 6.38 -16.25 15.01
CA GLU A 34 7.04 -15.68 16.18
C GLU A 34 6.45 -14.31 16.52
N GLN A 35 6.31 -13.42 15.53
CA GLN A 35 5.72 -12.09 15.74
C GLN A 35 4.26 -12.15 16.21
N ILE A 36 3.43 -13.01 15.59
CA ILE A 36 2.05 -13.21 16.04
C ILE A 36 2.01 -13.74 17.49
N SER A 37 2.95 -14.59 17.89
CA SER A 37 3.00 -15.13 19.26
C SER A 37 3.33 -14.09 20.34
N LYS A 38 3.95 -12.96 19.96
CA LYS A 38 4.28 -11.84 20.85
C LYS A 38 3.11 -10.88 21.06
N LEU A 39 2.01 -11.04 20.33
CA LEU A 39 0.87 -10.15 20.45
C LEU A 39 0.22 -10.23 21.84
N PRO A 40 -0.14 -9.09 22.44
CA PRO A 40 -0.93 -9.07 23.66
C PRO A 40 -2.26 -9.82 23.46
N LYS A 41 -2.64 -10.64 24.44
CA LYS A 41 -3.90 -11.39 24.39
C LYS A 41 -5.08 -10.61 24.98
N ASP A 42 -4.80 -9.83 26.02
CA ASP A 42 -5.80 -9.12 26.83
C ASP A 42 -5.66 -7.59 26.70
N ASP A 43 -5.00 -7.13 25.63
CA ASP A 43 -4.72 -5.72 25.36
C ASP A 43 -4.64 -5.47 23.85
N ILE A 44 -4.48 -4.21 23.46
CA ILE A 44 -4.48 -3.78 22.07
C ILE A 44 -3.12 -4.09 21.42
N TRP A 45 -3.15 -4.56 20.16
CA TRP A 45 -1.97 -5.06 19.43
C TRP A 45 -0.78 -4.09 19.31
N TRP A 46 -0.97 -2.78 19.50
CA TRP A 46 0.09 -1.76 19.44
C TRP A 46 0.71 -1.41 20.80
N THR A 47 0.37 -2.12 21.88
CA THR A 47 0.98 -1.88 23.20
C THR A 47 2.36 -2.55 23.38
N VAL A 48 2.85 -3.24 22.35
CA VAL A 48 4.26 -3.65 22.22
C VAL A 48 5.08 -2.52 21.60
N TYR A 49 6.34 -2.35 22.01
CA TYR A 49 7.19 -1.22 21.61
C TYR A 49 8.38 -1.65 20.74
N GLY A 50 8.99 -0.68 20.04
CA GLY A 50 10.23 -0.89 19.28
C GLY A 50 10.01 -1.63 17.95
N GLU A 51 10.88 -2.59 17.65
CA GLU A 51 10.86 -3.31 16.36
C GLU A 51 9.57 -4.10 16.15
N ASP A 52 9.04 -4.72 17.20
CA ASP A 52 7.79 -5.49 17.14
C ASP A 52 6.59 -4.58 16.86
N MET A 53 6.58 -3.36 17.44
CA MET A 53 5.59 -2.34 17.10
C MET A 53 5.65 -1.99 15.61
N GLY A 54 6.86 -1.71 15.10
CA GLY A 54 7.06 -1.39 13.69
C GLY A 54 6.68 -2.53 12.75
N TRP A 55 6.89 -3.78 13.18
CA TRP A 55 6.45 -4.96 12.45
C TRP A 55 4.92 -5.05 12.42
N ASN A 56 4.26 -4.88 13.56
CA ASN A 56 2.82 -4.91 13.69
C ASN A 56 2.13 -3.88 12.77
N PHE A 57 2.60 -2.63 12.75
CA PHE A 57 2.06 -1.58 11.87
C PHE A 57 2.18 -1.95 10.38
N LYS A 58 3.31 -2.52 9.95
CA LYS A 58 3.52 -2.95 8.56
C LYS A 58 2.71 -4.19 8.18
N ASN A 59 2.33 -5.01 9.16
CA ASN A 59 1.74 -6.32 8.95
C ASN A 59 0.34 -6.45 9.56
N LEU A 60 -0.38 -5.35 9.76
CA LEU A 60 -1.71 -5.34 10.40
C LEU A 60 -2.69 -6.34 9.76
N HIS A 61 -2.67 -6.39 8.43
CA HIS A 61 -3.47 -7.30 7.61
C HIS A 61 -3.19 -8.81 7.85
N ARG A 62 -2.09 -9.16 8.52
CA ARG A 62 -1.72 -10.54 8.86
C ARG A 62 -2.26 -10.95 10.24
N MET A 63 -2.62 -9.98 11.07
CA MET A 63 -3.12 -10.18 12.43
C MET A 63 -4.64 -10.02 12.48
N PHE A 64 -5.17 -9.11 11.67
CA PHE A 64 -6.60 -8.83 11.59
C PHE A 64 -7.07 -8.89 10.14
N PRO A 65 -8.30 -9.37 9.90
CA PRO A 65 -8.89 -9.31 8.58
C PRO A 65 -9.07 -7.85 8.16
N THR A 66 -8.26 -7.39 7.22
CA THR A 66 -8.37 -6.05 6.63
C THR A 66 -8.81 -6.17 5.18
N ALA A 67 -9.76 -5.33 4.76
CA ALA A 67 -10.06 -5.14 3.35
C ALA A 67 -9.51 -3.79 2.90
N ASN A 68 -8.59 -3.80 1.93
CA ASN A 68 -8.17 -2.57 1.28
C ASN A 68 -9.30 -2.12 0.35
N ILE A 69 -10.06 -1.11 0.79
CA ILE A 69 -11.11 -0.52 -0.04
C ILE A 69 -10.47 0.57 -0.90
N TYR A 70 -10.09 0.19 -2.12
CA TYR A 70 -9.76 1.15 -3.16
C TYR A 70 -11.06 1.73 -3.69
N ARG A 71 -11.29 3.00 -3.39
CA ARG A 71 -12.47 3.71 -3.92
C ARG A 71 -12.14 4.13 -5.36
N GLU A 72 -12.53 3.32 -6.34
CA GLU A 72 -12.51 3.72 -7.77
C GLU A 72 -13.61 4.73 -8.12
N GLY A 73 -13.91 5.63 -7.18
CA GLY A 73 -14.84 6.74 -7.38
C GLY A 73 -14.11 8.04 -7.16
N GLN A 74 -14.60 9.12 -7.78
CA GLN A 74 -14.11 10.47 -7.55
C GLN A 74 -13.95 10.69 -6.04
N VAL A 75 -12.70 10.87 -5.59
CA VAL A 75 -12.42 11.31 -4.23
C VAL A 75 -13.21 12.61 -4.09
N ARG A 76 -14.27 12.60 -3.27
CA ARG A 76 -14.97 13.85 -2.98
C ARG A 76 -13.91 14.77 -2.41
N PRO A 77 -13.63 15.93 -3.02
CA PRO A 77 -12.77 16.90 -2.37
C PRO A 77 -13.35 17.13 -0.99
N LEU A 78 -12.51 17.02 0.04
CA LEU A 78 -12.91 17.44 1.37
C LEU A 78 -13.23 18.93 1.26
N ASP A 79 -14.42 19.32 1.71
CA ASP A 79 -14.74 20.74 1.82
C ASP A 79 -13.69 21.38 2.72
N TYR A 80 -13.03 22.41 2.19
CA TYR A 80 -12.03 23.13 2.95
C TYR A 80 -12.73 23.93 4.05
N ASN A 81 -12.70 23.39 5.26
CA ASN A 81 -13.24 24.02 6.46
C ASN A 81 -12.13 24.10 7.50
N LEU A 82 -11.21 25.05 7.28
CA LEU A 82 -10.18 25.35 8.26
C LEU A 82 -10.85 26.06 9.44
N SER A 83 -10.70 25.51 10.64
CA SER A 83 -11.18 26.17 11.86
C SER A 83 -10.33 27.39 12.16
N ASP A 84 -10.95 28.56 12.26
CA ASP A 84 -10.28 29.82 12.65
C ASP A 84 -9.58 29.68 14.01
N ALA A 85 -10.13 28.85 14.91
CA ALA A 85 -9.54 28.57 16.23
C ALA A 85 -8.16 27.89 16.16
N ILE A 86 -7.80 27.26 15.03
CA ILE A 86 -6.45 26.70 14.83
C ILE A 86 -5.43 27.84 14.76
N SER A 87 -5.79 28.97 14.16
CA SER A 87 -4.90 30.15 14.07
C SER A 87 -4.71 30.86 15.41
N GLU A 88 -5.67 30.68 16.33
CA GLU A 88 -5.62 31.25 17.69
C GLU A 88 -4.67 30.47 18.62
N TYR A 89 -4.30 29.24 18.26
CA TYR A 89 -3.40 28.43 19.06
C TYR A 89 -1.95 28.88 18.90
N LYS A 90 -1.41 29.54 19.93
CA LYS A 90 0.02 29.87 20.00
C LYS A 90 0.84 28.62 20.26
N VAL A 91 1.65 28.24 19.27
CA VAL A 91 2.67 27.19 19.41
C VAL A 91 3.93 27.84 19.96
N ASP A 92 4.33 27.47 21.18
CA ASP A 92 5.66 27.79 21.69
C ASP A 92 6.68 26.84 21.05
N THR A 93 7.59 27.41 20.26
CA THR A 93 8.74 26.69 19.71
C THR A 93 9.98 26.98 20.55
N PRO A 94 10.82 25.98 20.88
CA PRO A 94 12.07 26.17 21.64
C PRO A 94 13.06 27.15 21.02
#